data_AF-A0A135VDQ0-F1
#
_entry.id   AF-A0A135VDQ0-F1
#
_cell.length_a   1.000
_cell.length_b   1.000
_cell.length_c   1.000
_cell.angle_alpha   90.00
_cell.angle_beta   90.00
_cell.angle_gamma   90.00
#
_symmetry.space_group_name_H-M   'P 1'
#
loop_
_entity.id
_entity.type
_entity.pdbx_description
1 polymer ?
#
loop_
_entity_poly.entity_id
_entity_poly.type
_entity_poly.pdbx_seq_one_letter_code
_entity_poly.pdbx_strand_id
1 'polypeptide(L)'
;MVTQDSAVIFWRTEDLTNATVRYGLNESVMEIVTNSTLDKDHYVSLNELNMDEKYYYRVISNGTTSPLYHFLTAPADGDEFKMIIIGDNRPSTTDPVQPAEFAQMAQMIVAEQPHIVIMSGDFVLDVSENHADNLLRWEHFTNISDSIGHYAPIYAVLGNHDTGAKTGSLRLEYYFDSFVLYDEPSTYYSFDYAGVHFTMLDSEQLGFEARIIGDQFTWLENDLETTSSEMKFVVIHRPLYPVIHIQDAYNDVPAAEREAVQALYEEHNVSLLITGHDHCFNRLTVNGIVQIISGGGGAPLYNHPTWKGGYYHYVRTNVSASHVNITAIKLDDSVGYNYQLPYTGPIEIEHRIIPSGSTNPVGTLPVILFSEVPAEKYFSWDSDENQTELTGLPNSNGEHTLDVYACNSDSVWSHESFMFIATGGPTTPTTTTTPTTTTPTTTPTGDGAIDPLILFGSLSIAGVVIVVVAVIWFRRKS
;
A
#
# COMPACT_ATOMS: atom_id res chain seq x y z
N MET A 1 15.59 8.58 13.91
CA MET A 1 15.00 7.59 14.83
C MET A 1 14.62 8.28 16.13
N VAL A 2 13.42 8.02 16.68
CA VAL A 2 12.97 8.57 17.96
C VAL A 2 12.29 7.46 18.75
N THR A 3 12.61 7.33 20.04
CA THR A 3 12.01 6.39 21.00
C THR A 3 11.23 7.16 22.08
N GLN A 4 10.80 6.48 23.12
CA GLN A 4 10.16 7.09 24.30
C GLN A 4 11.11 8.01 25.07
N ASP A 5 12.41 7.73 25.06
CA ASP A 5 13.41 8.37 25.93
C ASP A 5 14.69 8.80 25.21
N SER A 6 14.74 8.63 23.88
CA SER A 6 15.91 8.97 23.08
C SER A 6 15.55 9.45 21.67
N ALA A 7 16.46 10.17 21.05
CA ALA A 7 16.37 10.56 19.65
C ALA A 7 17.76 10.61 19.03
N VAL A 8 17.85 10.27 17.75
CA VAL A 8 19.07 10.48 16.94
C VAL A 8 18.80 11.59 15.95
N ILE A 9 19.57 12.67 16.05
CA ILE A 9 19.56 13.79 15.10
C ILE A 9 20.68 13.57 14.09
N PHE A 10 20.30 13.48 12.82
CA PHE A 10 21.22 13.35 11.69
C PHE A 10 21.21 14.62 10.83
N TRP A 11 22.38 15.05 10.38
CA TRP A 11 22.52 16.07 9.33
C TRP A 11 23.88 15.97 8.63
N ARG A 12 23.97 16.58 7.45
CA ARG A 12 25.18 16.59 6.62
C ARG A 12 25.75 17.99 6.44
N THR A 13 27.07 18.10 6.34
CA THR A 13 27.80 19.33 6.01
C THR A 13 28.73 19.13 4.81
N GLU A 14 28.94 20.19 4.02
CA GLU A 14 29.85 20.14 2.86
C GLU A 14 31.32 19.90 3.26
N ASP A 15 31.73 20.53 4.37
CA ASP A 15 33.07 20.46 4.95
C ASP A 15 33.11 19.55 6.19
N LEU A 16 34.31 19.15 6.59
CA LEU A 16 34.55 18.47 7.87
C LEU A 16 34.31 19.45 9.02
N THR A 17 33.31 19.18 9.86
CA THR A 17 32.92 20.06 10.96
C THR A 17 32.69 19.27 12.23
N ASN A 18 32.67 19.96 13.38
CA ASN A 18 32.11 19.38 14.59
C ASN A 18 30.57 19.42 14.53
N ALA A 19 29.95 18.66 15.41
CA ALA A 19 28.50 18.60 15.53
C ALA A 19 28.04 19.11 16.89
N THR A 20 27.03 19.96 16.93
CA THR A 20 26.38 20.36 18.18
C THR A 20 24.88 20.41 18.01
N VAL A 21 24.15 19.76 18.91
CA VAL A 21 22.70 19.87 19.02
C VAL A 21 22.36 20.69 20.26
N ARG A 22 21.49 21.69 20.07
CA ARG A 22 20.76 22.34 21.15
C ARG A 22 19.34 21.81 21.17
N TYR A 23 18.86 21.33 22.30
CA TYR A 23 17.51 20.77 22.38
C TYR A 23 16.84 21.03 23.74
N GLY A 24 15.51 21.00 23.79
CA GLY A 24 14.77 21.09 25.05
C GLY A 24 13.26 21.27 24.85
N LEU A 25 12.50 21.18 25.93
CA LEU A 25 11.04 21.39 25.95
C LEU A 25 10.63 22.85 25.74
N ASN A 26 11.59 23.78 25.85
CA ASN A 26 11.38 25.21 25.72
C ASN A 26 12.38 25.81 24.73
N GLU A 27 11.88 26.61 23.78
CA GLU A 27 12.71 27.24 22.75
C GLU A 27 13.82 28.16 23.30
N SER A 28 13.66 28.66 24.53
CA SER A 28 14.57 29.60 25.19
C SER A 28 15.60 28.94 26.10
N VAL A 29 15.34 27.72 26.58
CA VAL A 29 16.19 27.00 27.54
C VAL A 29 16.47 25.61 26.99
N MET A 30 17.66 25.44 26.42
CA MET A 30 18.07 24.24 25.73
C MET A 30 19.36 23.66 26.32
N GLU A 31 19.39 22.35 26.44
CA GLU A 31 20.59 21.55 26.68
C GLU A 31 21.49 21.53 25.44
N ILE A 32 22.75 21.15 25.64
CA ILE A 32 23.77 21.11 24.58
C ILE A 32 24.47 19.76 24.61
N VAL A 33 24.45 19.07 23.46
CA VAL A 33 25.31 17.91 23.20
C VAL A 33 26.24 18.26 22.06
N THR A 34 27.55 18.05 22.25
CA THR A 34 28.58 18.34 21.25
C THR A 34 29.39 17.08 20.96
N ASN A 35 29.51 16.75 19.67
CA ASN A 35 30.47 15.80 19.15
C ASN A 35 31.63 16.58 18.51
N SER A 36 32.83 16.43 19.07
CA SER A 36 34.03 17.14 18.59
C SER A 36 34.73 16.46 17.41
N THR A 37 34.30 15.26 17.02
CA THR A 37 34.82 14.57 15.84
C THR A 37 34.49 15.38 14.60
N LEU A 38 35.48 15.54 13.72
CA LEU A 38 35.28 16.24 12.46
C LEU A 38 34.77 15.26 11.42
N ASP A 39 33.53 15.44 10.99
CA ASP A 39 32.86 14.61 9.98
C ASP A 39 32.05 15.48 9.03
N LYS A 40 31.59 14.88 7.93
CA LYS A 40 30.53 15.45 7.08
C LYS A 40 29.17 14.93 7.48
N ASP A 41 29.11 13.70 7.98
CA ASP A 41 27.87 13.05 8.40
C ASP A 41 27.80 13.04 9.92
N HIS A 42 26.84 13.79 10.46
CA HIS A 42 26.74 14.03 11.89
C HIS A 42 25.60 13.24 12.48
N TYR A 43 25.92 12.41 13.47
CA TYR A 43 24.96 11.69 14.28
C TYR A 43 25.11 12.12 15.73
N VAL A 44 24.03 12.64 16.32
CA VAL A 44 24.02 13.03 17.72
C VAL A 44 22.83 12.37 18.42
N SER A 45 23.15 11.47 19.34
CA SER A 45 22.17 10.82 20.22
C SER A 45 21.83 11.73 21.39
N LEU A 46 20.53 11.94 21.58
CA LEU A 46 19.92 12.58 22.74
C LEU A 46 19.30 11.46 23.57
N ASN A 47 19.62 11.38 24.85
CA ASN A 47 19.16 10.33 25.75
C ASN A 47 18.50 10.95 26.99
N GLU A 48 17.84 10.14 27.80
CA GLU A 48 17.14 10.57 29.03
C GLU A 48 16.06 11.64 28.74
N LEU A 49 15.42 11.54 27.57
CA LEU A 49 14.31 12.40 27.20
C LEU A 49 13.03 11.98 27.95
N ASN A 50 12.13 12.94 28.11
CA ASN A 50 10.78 12.66 28.61
C ASN A 50 9.95 12.02 27.49
N MET A 51 9.20 10.99 27.85
CA MET A 51 8.21 10.32 27.00
C MET A 51 7.02 11.23 26.71
N ASP A 52 6.41 11.07 25.53
CA ASP A 52 5.24 11.83 25.07
C ASP A 52 5.39 13.35 25.14
N GLU A 53 6.55 13.85 24.70
CA GLU A 53 6.89 15.27 24.79
C GLU A 53 7.38 15.85 23.48
N LYS A 54 7.11 17.14 23.29
CA LYS A 54 7.60 17.91 22.16
C LYS A 54 8.93 18.57 22.49
N TYR A 55 9.99 18.08 21.86
CA TYR A 55 11.33 18.66 21.97
C TYR A 55 11.62 19.57 20.79
N TYR A 56 12.07 20.79 21.08
CA TYR A 56 12.60 21.70 20.09
C TYR A 56 14.10 21.50 19.96
N TYR A 57 14.65 21.64 18.75
CA TYR A 57 16.09 21.53 18.54
C TYR A 57 16.64 22.44 17.45
N ARG A 58 17.96 22.66 17.50
CA ARG A 58 18.78 23.26 16.44
C ARG A 58 20.09 22.50 16.32
N VAL A 59 20.58 22.36 15.10
CA VAL A 59 21.92 21.85 14.83
C VAL A 59 22.87 23.02 14.56
N ILE A 60 24.12 22.87 15.00
CA ILE A 60 25.18 23.85 14.85
C ILE A 60 26.43 23.14 14.36
N SER A 61 26.92 23.59 13.21
CA SER A 61 28.18 23.13 12.60
C SER A 61 28.87 24.32 11.94
N ASN A 62 30.18 24.44 12.14
CA ASN A 62 31.01 25.53 11.59
C ASN A 62 30.48 26.96 11.89
N GLY A 63 29.85 27.16 13.06
CA GLY A 63 29.26 28.44 13.44
C GLY A 63 27.94 28.79 12.72
N THR A 64 27.48 27.95 11.79
CA THR A 64 26.15 28.03 11.18
C THR A 64 25.14 27.32 12.07
N THR A 65 23.97 27.93 12.26
CA THR A 65 22.88 27.37 13.07
C THR A 65 21.66 27.14 12.19
N SER A 66 21.02 25.97 12.29
CA SER A 66 19.77 25.68 11.59
C SER A 66 18.61 26.55 12.09
N PRO A 67 17.50 26.62 11.35
CA PRO A 67 16.21 27.00 11.91
C PRO A 67 15.85 26.15 13.16
N LEU A 68 14.85 26.64 13.90
CA LEU A 68 14.28 25.88 15.01
C LEU A 68 13.34 24.80 14.48
N TYR A 69 13.63 23.56 14.83
CA TYR A 69 12.83 22.39 14.49
C TYR A 69 12.28 21.74 15.75
N HIS A 70 11.47 20.68 15.61
CA HIS A 70 10.99 19.91 16.74
C HIS A 70 10.77 18.45 16.39
N PHE A 71 10.64 17.58 17.38
CA PHE A 71 10.15 16.21 17.21
C PHE A 71 9.29 15.83 18.42
N LEU A 72 8.56 14.73 18.30
CA LEU A 72 7.77 14.13 19.38
C LEU A 72 8.46 12.85 19.82
N THR A 73 8.77 12.72 21.11
CA THR A 73 9.12 11.40 21.68
C THR A 73 7.92 10.47 21.61
N ALA A 74 8.17 9.18 21.48
CA ALA A 74 7.08 8.21 21.42
C ALA A 74 6.25 8.25 22.72
N PRO A 75 4.93 8.06 22.66
CA PRO A 75 4.11 7.90 23.86
C PRO A 75 4.32 6.51 24.47
N ALA A 76 3.66 6.27 25.61
CA ALA A 76 3.68 4.95 26.24
C ALA A 76 3.07 3.89 25.33
N ASP A 77 3.45 2.63 25.53
CA ASP A 77 2.89 1.54 24.75
C ASP A 77 1.36 1.46 24.92
N GLY A 78 0.66 1.47 23.78
CA GLY A 78 -0.80 1.45 23.71
C GLY A 78 -1.50 2.81 23.73
N ASP A 79 -0.79 3.89 24.06
CA ASP A 79 -1.30 5.26 23.93
C ASP A 79 -1.39 5.68 22.46
N GLU A 80 -2.16 6.73 22.19
CA GLU A 80 -2.42 7.16 20.82
C GLU A 80 -1.21 7.86 20.20
N PHE A 81 -0.81 7.44 19.00
CA PHE A 81 0.14 8.17 18.16
C PHE A 81 -0.39 8.37 16.75
N LYS A 82 0.13 9.40 16.08
CA LYS A 82 -0.19 9.74 14.69
C LYS A 82 0.95 9.34 13.78
N MET A 83 0.64 8.50 12.81
CA MET A 83 1.51 8.12 11.70
C MET A 83 1.00 8.70 10.39
N ILE A 84 1.91 9.03 9.49
CA ILE A 84 1.59 9.37 8.10
C ILE A 84 2.21 8.33 7.19
N ILE A 85 1.50 7.92 6.15
CA ILE A 85 1.98 7.00 5.12
C ILE A 85 1.93 7.70 3.77
N ILE A 86 3.00 7.57 2.99
CA ILE A 86 3.11 8.10 1.62
C ILE A 86 4.05 7.21 0.80
N GLY A 87 3.77 7.02 -0.49
CA GLY A 87 4.62 6.23 -1.38
C GLY A 87 4.53 6.72 -2.82
N ASP A 88 5.47 6.28 -3.66
CA ASP A 88 5.46 6.55 -5.09
C ASP A 88 5.47 8.06 -5.39
N ASN A 89 6.37 8.78 -4.71
CA ASN A 89 6.49 10.23 -4.84
C ASN A 89 7.43 10.70 -5.96
N ARG A 90 8.00 9.75 -6.72
CA ARG A 90 9.00 10.02 -7.76
C ARG A 90 8.51 10.90 -8.93
N PRO A 91 9.44 11.46 -9.73
CA PRO A 91 9.12 12.18 -10.96
C PRO A 91 8.49 11.27 -12.04
N SER A 92 7.86 11.88 -13.04
CA SER A 92 7.29 11.17 -14.20
C SER A 92 8.25 11.02 -15.39
N THR A 93 9.38 11.74 -15.38
CA THR A 93 10.38 11.77 -16.45
C THR A 93 11.78 11.66 -15.85
N THR A 94 12.80 11.46 -16.67
CA THR A 94 14.20 11.38 -16.22
C THR A 94 14.75 12.71 -15.71
N ASP A 95 13.96 13.79 -15.77
CA ASP A 95 14.25 15.04 -15.08
C ASP A 95 14.24 14.75 -13.56
N PRO A 96 15.32 15.04 -12.82
CA PRO A 96 15.41 14.74 -11.41
C PRO A 96 14.44 15.56 -10.55
N VAL A 97 13.83 16.62 -11.07
CA VAL A 97 12.90 17.47 -10.32
C VAL A 97 11.69 16.68 -9.85
N GLN A 98 11.49 16.66 -8.53
CA GLN A 98 10.35 16.01 -7.89
C GLN A 98 9.00 16.70 -8.21
N PRO A 99 7.89 15.95 -8.22
CA PRO A 99 6.56 16.50 -8.46
C PRO A 99 6.18 17.61 -7.46
N ALA A 100 5.45 18.62 -7.95
CA ALA A 100 4.94 19.70 -7.10
C ALA A 100 3.93 19.18 -6.06
N GLU A 101 3.22 18.11 -6.41
CA GLU A 101 2.29 17.38 -5.55
C GLU A 101 2.99 16.81 -4.32
N PHE A 102 4.19 16.24 -4.47
CA PHE A 102 4.98 15.74 -3.34
C PHE A 102 5.42 16.90 -2.43
N ALA A 103 5.92 17.99 -3.02
CA ALA A 103 6.29 19.19 -2.25
C ALA A 103 5.11 19.80 -1.48
N GLN A 104 3.92 19.81 -2.07
CA GLN A 104 2.70 20.27 -1.41
C GLN A 104 2.30 19.34 -0.26
N MET A 105 2.32 18.02 -0.48
CA MET A 105 2.03 17.05 0.58
C MET A 105 3.04 17.12 1.71
N ALA A 106 4.33 17.34 1.45
CA ALA A 106 5.32 17.53 2.50
C ALA A 106 4.94 18.67 3.45
N GLN A 107 4.43 19.80 2.92
CA GLN A 107 3.94 20.91 3.75
C GLN A 107 2.70 20.53 4.57
N MET A 108 1.77 19.78 3.97
CA MET A 108 0.57 19.28 4.67
C MET A 108 0.94 18.30 5.79
N ILE A 109 1.86 17.39 5.52
CA ILE A 109 2.37 16.39 6.47
C ILE A 109 3.06 17.09 7.65
N VAL A 110 3.86 18.13 7.41
CA VAL A 110 4.45 18.92 8.52
C VAL A 110 3.36 19.57 9.36
N ALA A 111 2.28 20.06 8.75
CA ALA A 111 1.16 20.66 9.48
C ALA A 111 0.37 19.63 10.32
N GLU A 112 0.42 18.34 9.97
CA GLU A 112 -0.17 17.26 10.77
C GLU A 112 0.50 17.06 12.12
N GLN A 113 1.78 17.43 12.25
CA GLN A 113 2.64 17.08 13.38
C GLN A 113 2.58 15.58 13.70
N PRO A 114 2.98 14.70 12.76
CA PRO A 114 2.99 13.28 13.01
C PRO A 114 4.11 12.90 13.98
N HIS A 115 3.92 11.78 14.65
CA HIS A 115 4.95 11.14 15.46
C HIS A 115 5.98 10.45 14.59
N ILE A 116 5.52 9.77 13.53
CA ILE A 116 6.36 9.06 12.56
C ILE A 116 5.78 9.19 11.14
N VAL A 117 6.64 9.03 10.14
CA VAL A 117 6.26 8.94 8.73
C VAL A 117 6.78 7.63 8.13
N ILE A 118 5.92 6.90 7.44
CA ILE A 118 6.27 5.69 6.68
C ILE A 118 6.27 6.04 5.20
N MET A 119 7.37 5.69 4.54
CA MET A 119 7.57 5.89 3.11
C MET A 119 7.65 4.53 2.39
N SER A 120 6.66 4.23 1.55
CA SER A 120 6.49 2.88 0.97
C SER A 120 7.22 2.65 -0.38
N GLY A 121 8.36 3.31 -0.60
CA GLY A 121 9.22 3.13 -1.80
C GLY A 121 8.88 4.00 -3.01
N ASP A 122 9.72 3.88 -4.04
CA ASP A 122 9.66 4.62 -5.31
C ASP A 122 9.89 6.13 -5.13
N PHE A 123 11.08 6.47 -4.64
CA PHE A 123 11.50 7.83 -4.32
C PHE A 123 12.05 8.58 -5.53
N VAL A 124 12.78 7.87 -6.41
CA VAL A 124 13.36 8.41 -7.64
C VAL A 124 12.80 7.68 -8.86
N LEU A 125 12.97 8.23 -10.06
CA LEU A 125 12.48 7.52 -11.27
C LEU A 125 13.36 6.34 -11.66
N ASP A 126 14.66 6.41 -11.48
CA ASP A 126 15.56 5.33 -11.84
C ASP A 126 16.94 5.54 -11.22
N VAL A 127 17.62 4.43 -11.00
CA VAL A 127 19.05 4.39 -10.68
C VAL A 127 19.79 3.75 -11.83
N SER A 128 20.79 4.44 -12.36
CA SER A 128 21.53 4.08 -13.58
C SER A 128 23.01 3.82 -13.30
N GLU A 129 23.79 3.53 -14.35
CA GLU A 129 25.25 3.50 -14.26
C GLU A 129 25.89 4.88 -14.05
N ASN A 130 25.16 5.97 -14.32
CA ASN A 130 25.68 7.31 -14.15
C ASN A 130 25.54 7.79 -12.70
N HIS A 131 26.65 7.70 -11.95
CA HIS A 131 26.72 8.11 -10.56
C HIS A 131 26.28 9.57 -10.32
N ALA A 132 26.67 10.50 -11.21
CA ALA A 132 26.34 11.91 -11.04
C ALA A 132 24.82 12.16 -11.18
N ASP A 133 24.16 11.46 -12.11
CA ASP A 133 22.72 11.57 -12.29
C ASP A 133 21.98 10.97 -11.10
N ASN A 134 22.47 9.85 -10.55
CA ASN A 134 21.88 9.23 -9.36
C ASN A 134 21.97 10.16 -8.15
N LEU A 135 23.16 10.72 -7.87
CA LEU A 135 23.32 11.69 -6.78
C LEU A 135 22.35 12.87 -6.91
N LEU A 136 22.20 13.41 -8.12
CA LEU A 136 21.29 14.52 -8.37
C LEU A 136 19.82 14.11 -8.13
N ARG A 137 19.39 12.95 -8.61
CA ARG A 137 18.01 12.45 -8.40
C ARG A 137 17.68 12.27 -6.92
N TRP A 138 18.59 11.66 -6.17
CA TRP A 138 18.42 11.46 -4.74
C TRP A 138 18.50 12.77 -3.95
N GLU A 139 19.37 13.71 -4.35
CA GLU A 139 19.38 15.07 -3.78
C GLU A 139 18.04 15.80 -3.99
N HIS A 140 17.42 15.68 -5.16
CA HIS A 140 16.10 16.26 -5.41
C HIS A 140 15.00 15.64 -4.55
N PHE A 141 15.09 14.33 -4.26
CA PHE A 141 14.23 13.67 -3.29
C PHE A 141 14.45 14.20 -1.87
N THR A 142 15.70 14.17 -1.38
CA THR A 142 16.03 14.56 0.01
C THR A 142 15.74 16.03 0.27
N ASN A 143 15.90 16.92 -0.71
CA ASN A 143 15.49 18.32 -0.62
C ASN A 143 14.03 18.53 -0.21
N ILE A 144 13.13 17.58 -0.53
CA ILE A 144 11.74 17.61 -0.09
C ILE A 144 11.55 16.77 1.18
N SER A 145 12.04 15.52 1.22
CA SER A 145 11.80 14.65 2.37
C SER A 145 12.44 15.17 3.66
N ASP A 146 13.58 15.86 3.60
CA ASP A 146 14.23 16.46 4.77
C ASP A 146 13.35 17.54 5.40
N SER A 147 12.51 18.22 4.60
CA SER A 147 11.54 19.18 5.14
C SER A 147 10.52 18.53 6.08
N ILE A 148 10.21 17.24 5.87
CA ILE A 148 9.42 16.39 6.76
C ILE A 148 10.29 15.87 7.90
N GLY A 149 11.51 15.39 7.58
CA GLY A 149 12.47 14.80 8.51
C GLY A 149 12.93 15.74 9.62
N HIS A 150 12.85 17.06 9.41
CA HIS A 150 13.04 18.06 10.46
C HIS A 150 12.00 17.97 11.59
N TYR A 151 10.85 17.35 11.36
CA TYR A 151 9.70 17.35 12.28
C TYR A 151 9.26 15.97 12.75
N ALA A 152 9.54 14.93 11.99
CA ALA A 152 9.22 13.54 12.34
C ALA A 152 10.23 12.57 11.71
N PRO A 153 10.61 11.46 12.40
CA PRO A 153 11.40 10.40 11.80
C PRO A 153 10.67 9.76 10.61
N ILE A 154 11.43 9.48 9.55
CA ILE A 154 10.96 8.80 8.35
C ILE A 154 11.52 7.39 8.36
N TYR A 155 10.65 6.39 8.21
CA TYR A 155 11.00 4.99 8.01
C TYR A 155 10.60 4.58 6.60
N ALA A 156 11.49 3.94 5.86
CA ALA A 156 11.32 3.70 4.44
C ALA A 156 11.54 2.23 4.08
N VAL A 157 10.88 1.79 3.00
CA VAL A 157 11.24 0.58 2.25
C VAL A 157 11.65 0.95 0.84
N LEU A 158 12.41 0.06 0.18
CA LEU A 158 12.80 0.22 -1.22
C LEU A 158 11.64 -0.05 -2.16
N GLY A 159 11.51 0.75 -3.22
CA GLY A 159 10.71 0.45 -4.39
C GLY A 159 11.52 0.02 -5.60
N ASN A 160 10.84 -0.48 -6.63
CA ASN A 160 11.48 -1.04 -7.81
C ASN A 160 12.23 -0.01 -8.66
N HIS A 161 11.96 1.28 -8.46
CA HIS A 161 12.68 2.37 -9.10
C HIS A 161 13.96 2.78 -8.34
N ASP A 162 14.10 2.40 -7.07
CA ASP A 162 15.17 2.86 -6.18
C ASP A 162 16.46 2.02 -6.26
N THR A 163 16.40 0.86 -6.91
CA THR A 163 17.48 -0.15 -6.82
C THR A 163 18.42 -0.21 -8.02
N GLY A 164 17.98 0.26 -9.19
CA GLY A 164 18.72 0.11 -10.44
C GLY A 164 18.70 -1.30 -11.04
N ALA A 165 17.94 -2.24 -10.45
CA ALA A 165 17.78 -3.61 -10.96
C ALA A 165 17.41 -3.66 -12.45
N LYS A 166 16.55 -2.73 -12.91
CA LYS A 166 16.16 -2.57 -14.33
C LYS A 166 17.34 -2.34 -15.28
N THR A 167 18.47 -1.83 -14.77
CA THR A 167 19.70 -1.58 -15.54
C THR A 167 20.72 -2.72 -15.40
N GLY A 168 20.34 -3.84 -14.77
CA GLY A 168 21.14 -5.06 -14.67
C GLY A 168 22.08 -5.10 -13.46
N SER A 169 22.01 -4.15 -12.53
CA SER A 169 22.79 -4.18 -11.28
C SER A 169 22.07 -3.42 -10.17
N LEU A 170 21.99 -4.04 -8.98
CA LEU A 170 21.57 -3.36 -7.78
C LEU A 170 22.59 -2.31 -7.36
N ARG A 171 22.11 -1.12 -7.03
CA ARG A 171 22.86 0.06 -6.58
C ARG A 171 22.15 0.69 -5.38
N LEU A 172 22.27 0.01 -4.24
CA LEU A 172 21.59 0.37 -3.00
C LEU A 172 22.30 1.49 -2.23
N GLU A 173 23.50 1.89 -2.64
CA GLU A 173 24.29 2.90 -1.93
C GLU A 173 23.58 4.24 -1.79
N TYR A 174 22.73 4.63 -2.75
CA TYR A 174 21.99 5.89 -2.68
C TYR A 174 20.81 5.83 -1.70
N TYR A 175 20.17 4.66 -1.58
CA TYR A 175 19.13 4.43 -0.61
C TYR A 175 19.70 4.47 0.82
N PHE A 176 20.78 3.72 1.06
CA PHE A 176 21.48 3.73 2.35
C PHE A 176 22.14 5.09 2.68
N ASP A 177 22.48 5.91 1.68
CA ASP A 177 22.96 7.27 1.93
C ASP A 177 21.82 8.25 2.29
N SER A 178 20.58 7.95 1.90
CA SER A 178 19.42 8.84 2.08
C SER A 178 18.63 8.56 3.34
N PHE A 179 18.76 7.37 3.93
CA PHE A 179 18.02 6.96 5.12
C PHE A 179 18.96 6.37 6.17
N VAL A 180 18.62 6.62 7.44
CA VAL A 180 19.23 5.94 8.59
C VAL A 180 18.28 4.82 9.01
N LEU A 181 18.64 3.59 8.70
CA LEU A 181 17.83 2.39 8.94
C LEU A 181 18.29 1.64 10.19
N TYR A 182 17.42 0.78 10.69
CA TYR A 182 17.83 -0.21 11.68
C TYR A 182 18.61 -1.33 10.99
N ASP A 183 19.55 -1.92 11.73
CA ASP A 183 20.32 -3.09 11.30
C ASP A 183 21.06 -2.93 9.96
N GLU A 184 21.53 -1.71 9.66
CA GLU A 184 22.31 -1.45 8.45
C GLU A 184 23.59 -2.31 8.35
N PRO A 185 23.97 -2.75 7.14
CA PRO A 185 23.30 -2.50 5.85
C PRO A 185 22.31 -3.63 5.49
N SER A 186 21.07 -3.54 6.00
CA SER A 186 19.95 -4.43 5.66
C SER A 186 18.84 -3.64 4.97
N THR A 187 18.21 -4.24 3.96
CA THR A 187 17.06 -3.64 3.24
C THR A 187 15.71 -4.00 3.85
N TYR A 188 15.70 -4.92 4.81
CA TYR A 188 14.56 -5.29 5.64
C TYR A 188 14.99 -5.27 7.11
N TYR A 189 14.12 -4.76 7.98
CA TYR A 189 14.40 -4.53 9.39
C TYR A 189 13.08 -4.38 10.14
N SER A 190 13.13 -4.35 11.47
CA SER A 190 11.93 -4.09 12.29
C SER A 190 12.22 -3.10 13.41
N PHE A 191 11.16 -2.52 13.95
CA PHE A 191 11.23 -1.65 15.12
C PHE A 191 9.88 -1.62 15.84
N ASP A 192 9.91 -1.27 17.12
CA ASP A 192 8.72 -1.03 17.91
C ASP A 192 8.49 0.47 18.11
N TYR A 193 7.24 0.90 18.04
CA TYR A 193 6.83 2.27 18.33
C TYR A 193 5.48 2.28 19.05
N ALA A 194 5.45 2.80 20.28
CA ALA A 194 4.25 2.91 21.12
C ALA A 194 3.42 1.60 21.21
N GLY A 195 4.11 0.47 21.42
CA GLY A 195 3.49 -0.86 21.55
C GLY A 195 3.06 -1.52 20.24
N VAL A 196 3.41 -0.94 19.09
CA VAL A 196 3.18 -1.52 17.76
C VAL A 196 4.50 -1.98 17.17
N HIS A 197 4.53 -3.21 16.67
CA HIS A 197 5.68 -3.74 15.94
C HIS A 197 5.56 -3.47 14.45
N PHE A 198 6.59 -2.88 13.88
CA PHE A 198 6.70 -2.57 12.46
C PHE A 198 7.74 -3.47 11.81
N THR A 199 7.31 -4.29 10.85
CA THR A 199 8.19 -5.10 10.01
C THR A 199 8.33 -4.45 8.64
N MET A 200 9.55 -4.06 8.27
CA MET A 200 9.90 -3.39 7.02
C MET A 200 10.55 -4.41 6.08
N LEU A 201 9.94 -4.66 4.92
CA LEU A 201 10.37 -5.71 3.98
C LEU A 201 10.87 -5.13 2.66
N ASP A 202 11.70 -5.93 1.99
CA ASP A 202 12.29 -5.65 0.68
C ASP A 202 11.65 -6.52 -0.40
N SER A 203 10.86 -5.91 -1.28
CA SER A 203 10.28 -6.58 -2.46
C SER A 203 11.19 -6.61 -3.69
N GLU A 204 12.40 -6.07 -3.61
CA GLU A 204 13.29 -5.84 -4.76
C GLU A 204 14.61 -6.61 -4.69
N GLN A 205 14.62 -7.73 -3.95
CA GLN A 205 15.75 -8.66 -3.92
C GLN A 205 16.03 -9.19 -5.33
N LEU A 206 17.26 -9.03 -5.81
CA LEU A 206 17.64 -9.37 -7.18
C LEU A 206 17.34 -10.84 -7.52
N GLY A 207 16.53 -11.06 -8.57
CA GLY A 207 16.10 -12.38 -9.02
C GLY A 207 14.91 -12.96 -8.22
N PHE A 208 14.44 -12.24 -7.20
CA PHE A 208 13.27 -12.55 -6.38
C PHE A 208 12.38 -11.32 -6.23
N GLU A 209 12.29 -10.49 -7.27
CA GLU A 209 11.45 -9.31 -7.28
C GLU A 209 9.98 -9.68 -7.02
N ALA A 210 9.28 -8.86 -6.23
CA ALA A 210 7.93 -9.10 -5.73
C ALA A 210 7.77 -10.40 -4.91
N ARG A 211 8.82 -10.92 -4.27
CA ARG A 211 8.78 -12.17 -3.49
C ARG A 211 9.42 -12.01 -2.12
N ILE A 212 8.82 -12.62 -1.10
CA ILE A 212 9.40 -12.76 0.24
C ILE A 212 9.76 -14.24 0.40
N ILE A 213 11.02 -14.58 0.15
CA ILE A 213 11.48 -15.97 0.15
C ILE A 213 12.86 -16.11 0.80
N GLY A 214 13.31 -17.35 0.98
CA GLY A 214 14.67 -17.65 1.44
C GLY A 214 14.99 -17.05 2.81
N ASP A 215 16.10 -16.35 2.89
CA ASP A 215 16.60 -15.75 4.13
C ASP A 215 15.64 -14.67 4.65
N GLN A 216 15.02 -13.88 3.78
CA GLN A 216 14.07 -12.84 4.19
C GLN A 216 12.77 -13.45 4.74
N PHE A 217 12.26 -14.53 4.16
CA PHE A 217 11.08 -15.22 4.69
C PHE A 217 11.37 -15.87 6.05
N THR A 218 12.54 -16.49 6.20
CA THR A 218 12.97 -17.08 7.49
C THR A 218 13.14 -16.00 8.55
N TRP A 219 13.68 -14.85 8.18
CA TRP A 219 13.80 -13.69 9.06
C TRP A 219 12.43 -13.15 9.47
N LEU A 220 11.49 -13.01 8.53
CA LEU A 220 10.12 -12.54 8.78
C LEU A 220 9.38 -13.46 9.76
N GLU A 221 9.47 -14.78 9.57
CA GLU A 221 8.90 -15.76 10.50
C GLU A 221 9.45 -15.57 11.91
N ASN A 222 10.77 -15.42 12.06
CA ASN A 222 11.39 -15.20 13.36
C ASN A 222 11.05 -13.83 13.97
N ASP A 223 10.98 -12.77 13.16
CA ASP A 223 10.61 -11.42 13.59
C ASP A 223 9.20 -11.41 14.20
N LEU A 224 8.23 -11.98 13.49
CA LEU A 224 6.83 -12.04 13.93
C LEU A 224 6.60 -12.98 15.11
N GLU A 225 7.36 -14.07 15.23
CA GLU A 225 7.27 -15.02 16.34
C GLU A 225 7.90 -14.48 17.64
N THR A 226 8.96 -13.66 17.53
CA THR A 226 9.73 -13.22 18.71
C THR A 226 9.29 -11.90 19.31
N THR A 227 8.57 -11.06 18.57
CA THR A 227 8.02 -9.80 19.09
C THR A 227 6.94 -10.05 20.15
N SER A 228 6.92 -9.23 21.21
CA SER A 228 5.87 -9.26 22.24
C SER A 228 4.68 -8.34 21.93
N SER A 229 4.76 -7.55 20.86
CA SER A 229 3.71 -6.59 20.50
C SER A 229 2.47 -7.31 19.97
N GLU A 230 1.31 -6.99 20.53
CA GLU A 230 0.03 -7.56 20.09
C GLU A 230 -0.36 -7.04 18.70
N MET A 231 -0.09 -5.76 18.43
CA MET A 231 -0.37 -5.12 17.14
C MET A 231 0.88 -5.14 16.26
N LYS A 232 0.76 -5.71 15.05
CA LYS A 232 1.86 -5.83 14.08
C LYS A 232 1.47 -5.24 12.73
N PHE A 233 2.29 -4.34 12.22
CA PHE A 233 2.16 -3.74 10.90
C PHE A 233 3.33 -4.15 10.01
N VAL A 234 3.05 -4.46 8.76
CA VAL A 234 4.06 -4.80 7.76
C VAL A 234 4.08 -3.71 6.69
N VAL A 235 5.27 -3.29 6.28
CA VAL A 235 5.48 -2.33 5.19
C VAL A 235 6.31 -3.00 4.10
N ILE A 236 5.83 -2.96 2.86
CA ILE A 236 6.53 -3.49 1.69
C ILE A 236 6.09 -2.72 0.45
N HIS A 237 6.98 -2.42 -0.48
CA HIS A 237 6.61 -1.59 -1.63
C HIS A 237 5.56 -2.27 -2.53
N ARG A 238 5.81 -3.51 -2.98
CA ARG A 238 4.88 -4.21 -3.86
C ARG A 238 3.75 -4.91 -3.10
N PRO A 239 2.47 -4.67 -3.45
CA PRO A 239 1.34 -5.25 -2.74
C PRO A 239 1.24 -6.77 -2.91
N LEU A 240 0.75 -7.45 -1.87
CA LEU A 240 0.38 -8.86 -1.90
C LEU A 240 -0.84 -9.08 -2.81
N TYR A 241 -1.78 -8.13 -2.77
CA TYR A 241 -2.96 -8.06 -3.62
C TYR A 241 -2.96 -6.75 -4.43
N PRO A 242 -2.23 -6.65 -5.56
CA PRO A 242 -2.28 -5.51 -6.48
C PRO A 242 -3.67 -5.35 -7.11
N VAL A 243 -4.02 -4.11 -7.49
CA VAL A 243 -5.24 -3.76 -8.24
C VAL A 243 -4.95 -3.31 -9.68
N ILE A 244 -3.76 -2.79 -9.98
CA ILE A 244 -3.38 -2.34 -11.34
C ILE A 244 -2.19 -3.14 -11.88
N HIS A 245 -1.07 -3.18 -11.16
CA HIS A 245 0.18 -3.86 -11.54
C HIS A 245 0.09 -5.34 -11.21
N ILE A 246 -0.97 -5.99 -11.69
CA ILE A 246 -1.25 -7.38 -11.36
C ILE A 246 -0.11 -8.27 -11.85
N GLN A 247 0.47 -8.01 -13.03
CA GLN A 247 1.59 -8.79 -13.60
C GLN A 247 2.99 -8.24 -13.23
N ASP A 248 3.07 -7.31 -12.28
CA ASP A 248 4.35 -6.74 -11.83
C ASP A 248 4.33 -6.62 -10.30
N ALA A 249 3.66 -7.55 -9.63
CA ALA A 249 3.60 -7.66 -8.17
C ALA A 249 3.31 -9.12 -7.79
N TYR A 250 2.94 -9.39 -6.53
CA TYR A 250 2.80 -10.74 -5.94
C TYR A 250 1.70 -11.64 -6.61
N ASN A 251 1.18 -11.30 -7.79
CA ASN A 251 0.34 -12.20 -8.58
C ASN A 251 1.10 -12.97 -9.68
N ASP A 252 2.27 -12.49 -10.10
CA ASP A 252 3.11 -13.19 -11.09
C ASP A 252 4.04 -14.23 -10.45
N VAL A 253 3.96 -14.34 -9.13
CA VAL A 253 4.60 -15.38 -8.33
C VAL A 253 3.67 -16.60 -8.22
N PRO A 254 4.19 -17.81 -7.99
CA PRO A 254 3.35 -18.97 -7.71
C PRO A 254 2.36 -18.66 -6.58
N ALA A 255 1.07 -18.94 -6.80
CA ALA A 255 0.01 -18.63 -5.82
C ALA A 255 0.32 -19.14 -4.41
N ALA A 256 0.99 -20.29 -4.32
CA ALA A 256 1.47 -20.89 -3.08
C ALA A 256 2.42 -19.99 -2.27
N GLU A 257 3.24 -19.16 -2.92
CA GLU A 257 4.14 -18.23 -2.22
C GLU A 257 3.34 -17.07 -1.60
N ARG A 258 2.32 -16.57 -2.30
CA ARG A 258 1.44 -15.53 -1.77
C ARG A 258 0.65 -16.07 -0.59
N GLU A 259 0.11 -17.26 -0.75
CA GLU A 259 -0.67 -17.96 0.28
C GLU A 259 0.18 -18.29 1.51
N ALA A 260 1.46 -18.65 1.34
CA ALA A 260 2.37 -18.87 2.46
C ALA A 260 2.62 -17.58 3.27
N VAL A 261 2.86 -16.45 2.59
CA VAL A 261 3.02 -15.15 3.26
C VAL A 261 1.73 -14.72 3.95
N GLN A 262 0.58 -14.85 3.26
CA GLN A 262 -0.73 -14.58 3.84
C GLN A 262 -0.99 -15.43 5.09
N ALA A 263 -0.71 -16.73 5.02
CA ALA A 263 -0.90 -17.65 6.15
C ALA A 263 0.00 -17.28 7.34
N LEU A 264 1.25 -16.88 7.08
CA LEU A 264 2.16 -16.40 8.12
C LEU A 264 1.62 -15.13 8.80
N TYR A 265 1.09 -14.18 8.02
CA TYR A 265 0.45 -12.98 8.55
C TYR A 265 -0.78 -13.30 9.40
N GLU A 266 -1.61 -14.26 8.98
CA GLU A 266 -2.76 -14.76 9.75
C GLU A 266 -2.31 -15.42 11.06
N GLU A 267 -1.30 -16.29 11.01
CA GLU A 267 -0.77 -17.03 12.17
C GLU A 267 -0.25 -16.08 13.27
N HIS A 268 0.42 -15.00 12.87
CA HIS A 268 1.01 -14.04 13.82
C HIS A 268 0.15 -12.78 14.07
N ASN A 269 -1.10 -12.75 13.61
CA ASN A 269 -2.05 -11.65 13.81
C ASN A 269 -1.56 -10.28 13.27
N VAL A 270 -0.98 -10.26 12.07
CA VAL A 270 -0.67 -9.00 11.38
C VAL A 270 -1.98 -8.25 11.10
N SER A 271 -2.06 -6.99 11.50
CA SER A 271 -3.31 -6.19 11.40
C SER A 271 -3.35 -5.33 10.14
N LEU A 272 -2.20 -4.80 9.71
CA LEU A 272 -2.10 -3.85 8.61
C LEU A 272 -0.87 -4.14 7.74
N LEU A 273 -1.08 -4.24 6.44
CA LEU A 273 -0.08 -4.32 5.39
C LEU A 273 -0.10 -3.01 4.59
N ILE A 274 1.01 -2.29 4.60
CA ILE A 274 1.17 -0.97 3.99
C ILE A 274 2.03 -1.10 2.73
N THR A 275 1.51 -0.65 1.60
CA THR A 275 2.17 -0.83 0.30
C THR A 275 2.08 0.40 -0.60
N GLY A 276 2.88 0.41 -1.67
CA GLY A 276 2.88 1.41 -2.74
C GLY A 276 2.65 0.77 -4.11
N HIS A 277 3.48 1.15 -5.08
CA HIS A 277 3.63 0.59 -6.44
C HIS A 277 2.44 0.87 -7.38
N ASP A 278 1.24 0.54 -6.94
CA ASP A 278 0.01 0.91 -7.64
C ASP A 278 -0.30 2.37 -7.34
N HIS A 279 -0.09 3.27 -8.32
CA HIS A 279 -0.29 4.72 -8.16
C HIS A 279 -1.76 5.14 -8.00
N CYS A 280 -2.37 4.73 -6.90
CA CYS A 280 -3.73 5.00 -6.48
C CYS A 280 -3.84 4.79 -4.96
N PHE A 281 -4.97 5.18 -4.38
CA PHE A 281 -5.38 4.69 -3.07
C PHE A 281 -6.25 3.43 -3.24
N ASN A 282 -5.96 2.36 -2.51
CA ASN A 282 -6.86 1.23 -2.38
C ASN A 282 -6.80 0.64 -0.97
N ARG A 283 -7.91 0.04 -0.52
CA ARG A 283 -8.01 -0.70 0.72
C ARG A 283 -8.77 -1.99 0.43
N LEU A 284 -8.21 -3.10 0.88
CA LEU A 284 -8.88 -4.41 0.90
C LEU A 284 -8.59 -5.10 2.23
N THR A 285 -9.38 -6.12 2.56
CA THR A 285 -9.17 -6.92 3.77
C THR A 285 -9.28 -8.39 3.43
N VAL A 286 -8.28 -9.17 3.84
CA VAL A 286 -8.23 -10.63 3.61
C VAL A 286 -7.99 -11.31 4.93
N ASN A 287 -8.97 -12.08 5.40
CA ASN A 287 -8.89 -12.89 6.61
C ASN A 287 -8.38 -12.12 7.84
N GLY A 288 -8.88 -10.90 8.05
CA GLY A 288 -8.56 -10.03 9.17
C GLY A 288 -7.40 -9.06 8.91
N ILE A 289 -6.59 -9.27 7.87
CA ILE A 289 -5.47 -8.40 7.53
C ILE A 289 -5.92 -7.32 6.56
N VAL A 290 -5.78 -6.05 6.96
CA VAL A 290 -6.05 -4.91 6.08
C VAL A 290 -4.82 -4.67 5.23
N GLN A 291 -4.96 -4.67 3.91
CA GLN A 291 -3.94 -4.12 3.02
C GLN A 291 -4.37 -2.74 2.55
N ILE A 292 -3.48 -1.76 2.65
CA ILE A 292 -3.63 -0.47 2.00
C ILE A 292 -2.55 -0.27 0.94
N ILE A 293 -2.96 0.30 -0.19
CA ILE A 293 -2.08 0.81 -1.24
C ILE A 293 -2.11 2.33 -1.13
N SER A 294 -0.94 2.94 -0.91
CA SER A 294 -0.75 4.38 -0.77
C SER A 294 0.21 4.95 -1.83
N GLY A 295 0.01 4.59 -3.11
CA GLY A 295 0.88 5.01 -4.22
C GLY A 295 0.56 6.39 -4.82
N GLY A 296 -0.15 7.24 -4.10
CA GLY A 296 -0.55 8.57 -4.59
C GLY A 296 0.40 9.71 -4.24
N GLY A 297 1.66 9.43 -3.90
CA GLY A 297 2.60 10.41 -3.35
C GLY A 297 3.18 11.43 -4.34
N GLY A 298 3.01 11.22 -5.66
CA GLY A 298 3.46 12.19 -6.67
C GLY A 298 3.63 11.62 -8.08
N ALA A 299 3.89 10.31 -8.21
CA ALA A 299 4.00 9.64 -9.49
C ALA A 299 2.69 9.73 -10.31
N PRO A 300 2.76 9.61 -11.66
CA PRO A 300 1.56 9.67 -12.50
C PRO A 300 0.49 8.66 -12.10
N LEU A 301 -0.68 9.15 -11.72
CA LEU A 301 -1.77 8.32 -11.22
C LEU A 301 -2.30 7.35 -12.26
N TYR A 302 -2.70 6.18 -11.79
CA TYR A 302 -3.46 5.23 -12.58
C TYR A 302 -4.96 5.45 -12.36
N ASN A 303 -5.64 5.95 -13.38
CA ASN A 303 -7.09 6.11 -13.33
C ASN A 303 -7.77 4.85 -13.88
N HIS A 304 -7.92 3.83 -13.03
CA HIS A 304 -8.58 2.59 -13.40
C HIS A 304 -10.11 2.69 -13.19
N PRO A 305 -10.94 2.43 -14.20
CA PRO A 305 -12.39 2.63 -14.11
C PRO A 305 -13.06 1.74 -13.05
N THR A 306 -12.46 0.58 -12.75
CA THR A 306 -13.00 -0.40 -11.81
C THR A 306 -12.61 -0.13 -10.36
N TRP A 307 -11.35 0.22 -10.10
CA TRP A 307 -10.78 0.25 -8.75
C TRP A 307 -10.86 1.64 -8.11
N LYS A 308 -11.12 2.68 -8.92
CA LYS A 308 -11.17 4.09 -8.48
C LYS A 308 -9.85 4.45 -7.76
N GLY A 309 -9.87 5.40 -6.83
CA GLY A 309 -8.68 5.71 -6.01
C GLY A 309 -7.57 6.51 -6.70
N GLY A 310 -7.69 6.81 -8.00
CA GLY A 310 -6.72 7.62 -8.74
C GLY A 310 -6.77 9.10 -8.33
N TYR A 311 -6.15 9.44 -7.21
CA TYR A 311 -5.93 10.80 -6.74
C TYR A 311 -4.64 10.88 -5.91
N TYR A 312 -3.99 12.04 -5.94
CA TYR A 312 -2.82 12.29 -5.08
C TYR A 312 -3.24 12.38 -3.62
N HIS A 313 -2.52 11.70 -2.75
CA HIS A 313 -2.83 11.62 -1.32
C HIS A 313 -1.63 11.21 -0.47
N TYR A 314 -1.73 11.52 0.81
CA TYR A 314 -1.08 10.76 1.88
C TYR A 314 -2.16 10.12 2.75
N VAL A 315 -1.79 9.16 3.60
CA VAL A 315 -2.70 8.52 4.55
C VAL A 315 -2.35 8.95 5.97
N ARG A 316 -3.30 9.60 6.64
CA ARG A 316 -3.25 9.90 8.06
C ARG A 316 -3.76 8.69 8.83
N THR A 317 -2.93 8.17 9.73
CA THR A 317 -3.26 7.01 10.55
C THR A 317 -3.10 7.35 12.03
N ASN A 318 -4.21 7.38 12.76
CA ASN A 318 -4.18 7.48 14.22
C ASN A 318 -4.26 6.08 14.81
N VAL A 319 -3.28 5.70 15.61
CA VAL A 319 -3.08 4.34 16.12
C VAL A 319 -3.15 4.39 17.65
N SER A 320 -3.89 3.46 18.23
CA SER A 320 -3.94 3.21 19.68
C SER A 320 -4.08 1.71 19.91
N ALA A 321 -3.95 1.23 21.15
CA ALA A 321 -4.17 -0.18 21.48
C ALA A 321 -5.55 -0.72 21.07
N SER A 322 -6.56 0.15 20.96
CA SER A 322 -7.95 -0.27 20.71
C SER A 322 -8.44 0.00 19.30
N HIS A 323 -7.85 0.96 18.60
CA HIS A 323 -8.32 1.42 17.31
C HIS A 323 -7.19 1.89 16.40
N VAL A 324 -7.34 1.63 15.10
CA VAL A 324 -6.51 2.20 14.03
C VAL A 324 -7.42 2.91 13.05
N ASN A 325 -7.40 4.24 13.00
CA ASN A 325 -8.19 5.01 12.05
C ASN A 325 -7.31 5.47 10.88
N ILE A 326 -7.65 5.01 9.68
CA ILE A 326 -6.90 5.17 8.43
C ILE A 326 -7.69 6.12 7.52
N THR A 327 -7.14 7.30 7.23
CA THR A 327 -7.79 8.33 6.42
C THR A 327 -6.90 8.76 5.26
N ALA A 328 -7.34 8.55 4.01
CA ALA A 328 -6.66 9.10 2.84
C ALA A 328 -7.01 10.59 2.69
N ILE A 329 -6.02 11.47 2.73
CA ILE A 329 -6.17 12.93 2.61
C ILE A 329 -5.64 13.36 1.24
N LYS A 330 -6.48 14.05 0.45
CA LYS A 330 -6.12 14.55 -0.88
C LYS A 330 -5.40 15.89 -0.80
N LEU A 331 -4.78 16.30 -1.92
CA LEU A 331 -4.11 17.61 -2.04
C LEU A 331 -4.99 18.84 -1.73
N ASP A 332 -6.31 18.72 -1.86
CA ASP A 332 -7.27 19.78 -1.52
C ASP A 332 -7.77 19.70 -0.07
N ASP A 333 -7.09 18.91 0.77
CA ASP A 333 -7.43 18.62 2.18
C ASP A 333 -8.76 17.86 2.36
N SER A 334 -9.41 17.44 1.27
CA SER A 334 -10.61 16.60 1.36
C SER A 334 -10.27 15.15 1.68
N VAL A 335 -11.16 14.50 2.42
CA VAL A 335 -11.07 13.07 2.70
C VAL A 335 -11.40 12.30 1.42
N GLY A 336 -10.47 11.48 0.97
CA GLY A 336 -10.67 10.51 -0.11
C GLY A 336 -11.30 9.22 0.37
N TYR A 337 -10.89 8.75 1.55
CA TYR A 337 -11.36 7.51 2.13
C TYR A 337 -11.15 7.50 3.65
N ASN A 338 -11.97 6.76 4.39
CA ASN A 338 -11.79 6.53 5.81
C ASN A 338 -12.15 5.08 6.17
N TYR A 339 -11.32 4.44 6.99
CA TYR A 339 -11.55 3.11 7.52
C TYR A 339 -11.01 3.00 8.94
N GLN A 340 -11.59 2.11 9.75
CA GLN A 340 -11.19 1.93 11.14
C GLN A 340 -11.10 0.44 11.48
N LEU A 341 -10.02 0.07 12.16
CA LEU A 341 -9.88 -1.21 12.86
C LEU A 341 -10.18 -1.05 14.37
N PRO A 342 -10.75 -2.08 15.03
CA PRO A 342 -11.37 -3.24 14.41
C PRO A 342 -12.63 -2.81 13.62
N TYR A 343 -12.89 -3.49 12.50
CA TYR A 343 -14.13 -3.32 11.76
C TYR A 343 -15.25 -4.08 12.49
N THR A 344 -16.41 -3.44 12.62
CA THR A 344 -17.55 -3.97 13.39
C THR A 344 -18.78 -4.25 12.52
N GLY A 345 -18.62 -4.16 11.20
CA GLY A 345 -19.69 -4.49 10.26
C GLY A 345 -19.68 -5.96 9.85
N PRO A 346 -20.60 -6.37 8.96
CA PRO A 346 -20.66 -7.74 8.44
C PRO A 346 -19.52 -8.00 7.44
N ILE A 347 -19.21 -9.27 7.17
CA ILE A 347 -18.14 -9.70 6.24
C ILE A 347 -18.18 -8.87 4.96
N GLU A 348 -17.07 -8.25 4.61
CA GLU A 348 -16.89 -7.64 3.30
C GLU A 348 -16.49 -8.74 2.31
N ILE A 349 -17.19 -8.79 1.16
CA ILE A 349 -16.95 -9.77 0.09
C ILE A 349 -16.36 -9.00 -1.09
N GLU A 350 -15.14 -9.34 -1.49
CA GLU A 350 -14.47 -8.67 -2.59
C GLU A 350 -14.14 -9.67 -3.71
N HIS A 351 -14.32 -9.24 -4.95
CA HIS A 351 -13.83 -9.98 -6.12
C HIS A 351 -12.55 -9.33 -6.61
N ARG A 352 -11.49 -10.14 -6.75
CA ARG A 352 -10.25 -9.70 -7.34
C ARG A 352 -10.36 -9.67 -8.86
N ILE A 353 -10.84 -8.55 -9.38
CA ILE A 353 -10.99 -8.30 -10.82
C ILE A 353 -9.60 -8.18 -11.46
N ILE A 354 -9.19 -9.18 -12.24
CA ILE A 354 -8.02 -9.04 -13.12
C ILE A 354 -8.53 -8.37 -14.40
N PRO A 355 -8.25 -7.07 -14.66
CA PRO A 355 -8.72 -6.40 -15.85
C PRO A 355 -8.17 -7.09 -17.10
N SER A 356 -8.94 -7.02 -18.17
CA SER A 356 -8.78 -7.80 -19.40
C SER A 356 -7.40 -7.66 -20.06
N GLY A 357 -6.61 -8.70 -19.85
CA GLY A 357 -5.38 -9.07 -20.53
C GLY A 357 -4.83 -10.40 -20.00
N SER A 358 -5.63 -11.09 -19.19
CA SER A 358 -5.24 -12.27 -18.42
C SER A 358 -4.80 -13.38 -19.37
N THR A 359 -3.53 -13.76 -19.27
CA THR A 359 -2.94 -15.00 -19.78
C THR A 359 -3.37 -16.22 -18.96
N ASN A 360 -4.33 -16.08 -18.02
CA ASN A 360 -4.76 -17.18 -17.19
C ASN A 360 -5.30 -18.33 -18.05
N PRO A 361 -4.97 -19.58 -17.69
CA PRO A 361 -5.48 -20.74 -18.39
C PRO A 361 -7.01 -20.74 -18.46
N VAL A 362 -7.55 -21.27 -19.56
CA VAL A 362 -8.98 -21.54 -19.71
C VAL A 362 -9.46 -22.35 -18.50
N GLY A 363 -10.57 -21.93 -17.90
CA GLY A 363 -11.13 -22.58 -16.71
C GLY A 363 -10.71 -21.96 -15.37
N THR A 364 -9.93 -20.88 -15.38
CA THR A 364 -9.58 -20.15 -14.15
C THR A 364 -10.83 -19.53 -13.53
N LEU A 365 -11.12 -19.88 -12.28
CA LEU A 365 -12.24 -19.34 -11.50
C LEU A 365 -11.94 -17.93 -11.00
N PRO A 366 -12.97 -17.08 -10.80
CA PRO A 366 -12.78 -15.80 -10.14
C PRO A 366 -12.30 -15.99 -8.69
N VAL A 367 -11.42 -15.11 -8.24
CA VAL A 367 -10.90 -15.12 -6.88
C VAL A 367 -11.79 -14.23 -6.01
N ILE A 368 -12.46 -14.85 -5.04
CA ILE A 368 -13.30 -14.16 -4.06
C ILE A 368 -12.56 -14.11 -2.73
N LEU A 369 -12.46 -12.91 -2.18
CA LEU A 369 -11.80 -12.60 -0.92
C LEU A 369 -12.85 -12.19 0.11
N PHE A 370 -12.55 -12.46 1.37
CA PHE A 370 -13.41 -12.16 2.51
C PHE A 370 -12.61 -11.42 3.58
N SER A 371 -13.22 -10.41 4.20
CA SER A 371 -12.58 -9.65 5.28
C SER A 371 -12.25 -10.49 6.52
N GLU A 372 -12.93 -11.62 6.71
CA GLU A 372 -12.66 -12.63 7.74
C GLU A 372 -13.02 -14.01 7.19
N VAL A 373 -12.51 -15.08 7.81
CA VAL A 373 -12.81 -16.46 7.40
C VAL A 373 -14.30 -16.76 7.64
N PRO A 374 -15.12 -16.99 6.59
CA PRO A 374 -16.55 -17.24 6.79
C PRO A 374 -16.80 -18.56 7.53
N ALA A 375 -17.75 -18.56 8.46
CA ALA A 375 -18.25 -19.78 9.10
C ALA A 375 -19.02 -20.64 8.08
N GLU A 376 -19.80 -19.98 7.22
CA GLU A 376 -20.49 -20.59 6.08
C GLU A 376 -20.36 -19.68 4.86
N LYS A 377 -20.29 -20.28 3.68
CA LYS A 377 -20.30 -19.54 2.41
C LYS A 377 -21.02 -20.32 1.31
N TYR A 378 -21.67 -19.58 0.43
CA TYR A 378 -22.35 -20.14 -0.74
C TYR A 378 -22.08 -19.31 -2.00
N PHE A 379 -22.04 -20.00 -3.13
CA PHE A 379 -21.89 -19.43 -4.46
C PHE A 379 -23.04 -19.89 -5.34
N SER A 380 -23.60 -18.99 -6.14
CA SER A 380 -24.65 -19.33 -7.12
C SER A 380 -24.39 -18.59 -8.42
N TRP A 381 -24.33 -19.34 -9.53
CA TRP A 381 -24.29 -18.78 -10.87
C TRP A 381 -25.71 -18.60 -11.38
N ASP A 382 -26.06 -17.41 -11.89
CA ASP A 382 -27.36 -17.13 -12.52
C ASP A 382 -28.60 -17.51 -11.69
N SER A 383 -28.49 -17.40 -10.36
CA SER A 383 -29.53 -17.83 -9.40
C SER A 383 -29.83 -19.34 -9.43
N ASP A 384 -28.89 -20.18 -9.89
CA ASP A 384 -28.94 -21.63 -9.74
C ASP A 384 -28.76 -22.10 -8.28
N GLU A 385 -28.78 -23.41 -8.05
CA GLU A 385 -28.59 -24.01 -6.74
C GLU A 385 -27.24 -23.59 -6.10
N ASN A 386 -27.31 -23.26 -4.81
CA ASN A 386 -26.15 -22.84 -4.03
C ASN A 386 -25.09 -23.95 -3.92
N GLN A 387 -23.84 -23.58 -4.14
CA GLN A 387 -22.66 -24.43 -3.99
C GLN A 387 -21.82 -23.95 -2.80
N THR A 388 -21.24 -24.87 -2.04
CA THR A 388 -20.33 -24.54 -0.90
C THR A 388 -18.89 -24.28 -1.35
N GLU A 389 -18.56 -24.74 -2.54
CA GLU A 389 -17.30 -24.46 -3.22
C GLU A 389 -17.64 -23.81 -4.56
N LEU A 390 -16.89 -22.77 -4.94
CA LEU A 390 -17.02 -22.20 -6.26
C LEU A 390 -16.44 -23.22 -7.26
N THR A 391 -17.31 -23.88 -8.02
CA THR A 391 -16.88 -24.85 -9.02
C THR A 391 -17.54 -24.58 -10.35
N GLY A 392 -16.78 -24.86 -11.42
CA GLY A 392 -17.24 -24.63 -12.79
C GLY A 392 -17.38 -23.15 -13.16
N LEU A 393 -17.42 -22.90 -14.46
CA LEU A 393 -17.77 -21.62 -15.04
C LEU A 393 -19.08 -21.80 -15.83
N PRO A 394 -19.87 -20.73 -15.99
CA PRO A 394 -21.00 -20.75 -16.90
C PRO A 394 -20.57 -21.24 -18.28
N ASN A 395 -21.35 -22.18 -18.83
CA ASN A 395 -21.00 -22.89 -20.07
C ASN A 395 -21.67 -22.30 -21.33
N SER A 396 -22.41 -21.20 -21.18
CA SER A 396 -22.99 -20.42 -22.28
C SER A 396 -22.26 -19.10 -22.47
N ASN A 397 -22.36 -18.54 -23.67
CA ASN A 397 -21.90 -17.19 -23.93
C ASN A 397 -22.90 -16.17 -23.40
N GLY A 398 -22.41 -15.07 -22.85
CA GLY A 398 -23.24 -13.95 -22.43
C GLY A 398 -22.87 -13.41 -21.05
N GLU A 399 -23.74 -12.56 -20.53
CA GLU A 399 -23.66 -12.06 -19.18
C GLU A 399 -24.15 -13.13 -18.19
N HIS A 400 -23.42 -13.28 -17.10
CA HIS A 400 -23.64 -14.22 -16.03
C HIS A 400 -23.50 -13.52 -14.68
N THR A 401 -24.31 -13.89 -13.70
CA THR A 401 -24.20 -13.36 -12.33
C THR A 401 -23.54 -14.41 -11.43
N LEU A 402 -22.65 -13.98 -10.54
CA LEU A 402 -22.18 -14.78 -9.42
C LEU A 402 -22.65 -14.12 -8.13
N ASP A 403 -23.60 -14.76 -7.47
CA ASP A 403 -24.04 -14.39 -6.13
C ASP A 403 -23.16 -15.11 -5.10
N VAL A 404 -22.58 -14.33 -4.18
CA VAL A 404 -21.73 -14.82 -3.10
C VAL A 404 -22.37 -14.47 -1.77
N TYR A 405 -22.59 -15.48 -0.94
CA TYR A 405 -23.10 -15.35 0.41
C TYR A 405 -22.01 -15.77 1.40
N ALA A 406 -21.82 -15.00 2.46
CA ALA A 406 -20.88 -15.32 3.52
C ALA A 406 -21.50 -15.03 4.89
N CYS A 407 -21.33 -15.95 5.83
CA CYS A 407 -21.79 -15.81 7.20
C CYS A 407 -20.60 -15.70 8.14
N ASN A 408 -20.60 -14.73 9.04
CA ASN A 408 -19.60 -14.66 10.10
C ASN A 408 -19.91 -15.60 11.26
N SER A 409 -18.97 -15.66 12.21
CA SER A 409 -19.06 -16.45 13.44
C SER A 409 -20.26 -16.06 14.32
N ASP A 410 -20.74 -14.82 14.20
CA ASP A 410 -21.92 -14.29 14.90
C ASP A 410 -23.26 -14.55 14.17
N SER A 411 -23.25 -15.40 13.13
CA SER A 411 -24.43 -15.74 12.33
C SER A 411 -25.04 -14.56 11.53
N VAL A 412 -24.23 -13.56 11.20
CA VAL A 412 -24.61 -12.42 10.33
C VAL A 412 -24.20 -12.73 8.89
N TRP A 413 -25.17 -12.60 7.96
CA TRP A 413 -24.97 -12.86 6.54
C TRP A 413 -24.68 -11.59 5.74
N SER A 414 -23.70 -11.70 4.85
CA SER A 414 -23.40 -10.76 3.76
C SER A 414 -23.74 -11.41 2.42
N HIS A 415 -24.10 -10.56 1.44
CA HIS A 415 -24.33 -10.97 0.06
C HIS A 415 -23.77 -9.91 -0.89
N GLU A 416 -23.01 -10.36 -1.88
CA GLU A 416 -22.56 -9.54 -3.00
C GLU A 416 -22.82 -10.27 -4.32
N SER A 417 -23.10 -9.49 -5.37
CA SER A 417 -23.41 -10.01 -6.71
C SER A 417 -22.46 -9.41 -7.74
N PHE A 418 -21.75 -10.28 -8.45
CA PHE A 418 -20.75 -9.90 -9.45
C PHE A 418 -21.24 -10.27 -10.85
N MET A 419 -21.09 -9.35 -11.79
CA MET A 419 -21.44 -9.61 -13.19
C MET A 419 -20.20 -10.04 -13.96
N PHE A 420 -20.30 -11.17 -14.65
CA PHE A 420 -19.27 -11.74 -15.50
C PHE A 420 -19.75 -11.88 -16.94
N ILE A 421 -18.87 -11.66 -17.92
CA ILE A 421 -19.16 -11.98 -19.33
C ILE A 421 -18.40 -13.24 -19.71
N ALA A 422 -19.09 -14.33 -20.04
CA ALA A 422 -18.47 -15.54 -20.57
C ALA A 422 -18.44 -15.50 -22.11
N THR A 423 -17.29 -15.84 -22.69
CA THR A 423 -17.08 -15.97 -24.14
C THR A 423 -16.46 -17.33 -24.46
N GLY A 424 -16.83 -17.97 -25.58
CA GLY A 424 -16.27 -19.27 -26.02
C GLY A 424 -17.14 -20.52 -25.75
N GLY A 425 -18.32 -20.39 -25.14
CA GLY A 425 -19.34 -21.44 -25.09
C GLY A 425 -20.01 -21.69 -26.46
N PRO A 426 -20.69 -22.84 -26.67
CA PRO A 426 -21.43 -23.09 -27.89
C PRO A 426 -22.47 -21.99 -28.11
N THR A 427 -22.41 -21.33 -29.27
CA THR A 427 -23.43 -20.36 -29.67
C THR A 427 -24.77 -21.08 -29.79
N THR A 428 -25.68 -20.85 -28.85
CA THR A 428 -27.07 -21.26 -29.06
C THR A 428 -27.63 -20.33 -30.14
N PRO A 429 -28.06 -20.83 -31.32
CA PRO A 429 -28.62 -19.95 -32.32
C PRO A 429 -29.96 -19.45 -31.79
N THR A 430 -30.06 -18.15 -31.55
CA THR A 430 -31.33 -17.47 -31.32
C THR A 430 -32.23 -17.78 -32.51
N THR A 431 -33.28 -18.59 -32.31
CA THR A 431 -34.27 -18.93 -33.33
C THR A 431 -35.10 -17.71 -33.68
N THR A 432 -34.55 -16.85 -34.53
CA THR A 432 -35.35 -15.87 -35.26
C THR A 432 -35.93 -16.59 -36.47
N THR A 433 -37.23 -16.89 -36.42
CA THR A 433 -37.96 -17.46 -37.54
C THR A 433 -38.10 -16.42 -38.64
N THR A 434 -37.46 -16.63 -39.79
CA THR A 434 -37.83 -15.98 -41.06
C THR A 434 -37.49 -16.94 -42.22
N PRO A 435 -38.33 -17.06 -43.28
CA PRO A 435 -38.33 -18.22 -44.15
C PRO A 435 -37.26 -18.22 -45.25
N THR A 436 -37.01 -19.44 -45.70
CA THR A 436 -36.04 -20.00 -46.64
C THR A 436 -35.86 -19.28 -47.99
N THR A 437 -34.62 -19.28 -48.49
CA THR A 437 -34.32 -19.61 -49.91
C THR A 437 -32.92 -20.24 -50.04
N THR A 438 -32.85 -21.35 -50.77
CA THR A 438 -31.68 -22.20 -51.10
C THR A 438 -30.81 -21.52 -52.19
N THR A 439 -29.51 -21.77 -52.43
CA THR A 439 -28.73 -23.03 -52.65
C THR A 439 -27.21 -22.67 -52.83
N PRO A 440 -26.25 -23.57 -53.17
CA PRO A 440 -25.15 -24.02 -52.29
C PRO A 440 -23.71 -23.70 -52.78
N THR A 441 -22.67 -23.82 -51.94
CA THR A 441 -21.33 -24.27 -52.40
C THR A 441 -20.42 -24.79 -51.27
N THR A 442 -20.07 -26.08 -51.38
CA THR A 442 -18.83 -26.82 -51.04
C THR A 442 -17.87 -26.34 -49.91
N THR A 443 -17.68 -27.24 -48.93
CA THR A 443 -16.53 -27.38 -48.00
C THR A 443 -15.22 -27.74 -48.77
N PRO A 444 -14.01 -27.55 -48.20
CA PRO A 444 -13.50 -28.49 -47.17
C PRO A 444 -12.60 -27.89 -46.05
N THR A 445 -12.83 -28.42 -44.84
CA THR A 445 -11.87 -28.79 -43.77
C THR A 445 -10.58 -27.98 -43.56
N GLY A 446 -10.42 -27.52 -42.32
CA GLY A 446 -9.11 -27.25 -41.72
C GLY A 446 -9.25 -26.44 -40.44
N ASP A 447 -8.66 -26.99 -39.38
CA ASP A 447 -8.20 -26.28 -38.19
C ASP A 447 -9.18 -26.21 -37.01
N GLY A 448 -8.97 -27.15 -36.09
CA GLY A 448 -9.34 -26.97 -34.69
C GLY A 448 -8.52 -25.81 -34.13
N ALA A 449 -9.17 -24.67 -33.97
CA ALA A 449 -8.72 -23.61 -33.09
C ALA A 449 -9.61 -23.66 -31.84
N ILE A 450 -8.97 -23.84 -30.68
CA ILE A 450 -9.59 -23.70 -29.38
C ILE A 450 -9.61 -22.18 -29.11
N ASP A 451 -10.80 -21.57 -29.11
CA ASP A 451 -10.92 -20.14 -28.82
C ASP A 451 -10.83 -19.88 -27.31
N PRO A 452 -10.09 -18.85 -26.86
CA PRO A 452 -9.88 -18.56 -25.44
C PRO A 452 -11.16 -18.05 -24.78
N LEU A 453 -11.47 -18.60 -23.59
CA LEU A 453 -12.52 -18.09 -22.71
C LEU A 453 -12.01 -16.83 -21.99
N ILE A 454 -12.69 -15.70 -22.14
CA ILE A 454 -12.31 -14.41 -21.52
C ILE A 454 -13.47 -13.93 -20.64
N LEU A 455 -13.21 -13.77 -19.32
CA LEU A 455 -14.17 -13.27 -18.33
C LEU A 455 -13.93 -11.78 -18.02
N PHE A 456 -14.99 -10.97 -18.06
CA PHE A 456 -14.97 -9.58 -17.61
C PHE A 456 -15.86 -9.40 -16.39
N GLY A 457 -15.30 -8.98 -15.24
CA GLY A 457 -16.05 -8.67 -14.02
C GLY A 457 -16.49 -7.20 -13.96
N SER A 458 -17.74 -6.91 -13.59
CA SER A 458 -18.19 -5.57 -13.20
C SER A 458 -18.90 -5.59 -11.83
N LEU A 459 -18.62 -4.57 -11.01
CA LEU A 459 -19.19 -4.39 -9.66
C LEU A 459 -20.57 -3.74 -9.73
N SER A 460 -21.55 -4.35 -9.07
CA SER A 460 -22.87 -3.76 -8.82
C SER A 460 -23.11 -3.71 -7.32
N ILE A 461 -23.13 -2.51 -6.71
CA ILE A 461 -23.44 -2.36 -5.28
C ILE A 461 -24.97 -2.42 -5.11
N ALA A 462 -25.48 -3.45 -4.42
CA ALA A 462 -26.87 -3.48 -3.96
C ALA A 462 -26.95 -2.97 -2.51
N GLY A 463 -27.32 -1.69 -2.37
CA GLY A 463 -27.49 -1.04 -1.07
C GLY A 463 -28.77 -1.46 -0.32
N VAL A 464 -28.66 -1.39 1.00
CA VAL A 464 -29.72 -1.45 2.04
C VAL A 464 -31.05 -0.82 1.59
N VAL A 465 -32.14 -1.57 1.74
CA VAL A 465 -33.51 -1.08 1.51
C VAL A 465 -33.90 -0.08 2.60
N ILE A 466 -33.82 1.22 2.30
CA ILE A 466 -34.59 2.25 3.02
C ILE A 466 -35.66 2.78 2.06
N VAL A 467 -36.91 2.40 2.33
CA VAL A 467 -38.08 2.92 1.61
C VAL A 467 -38.35 4.35 2.05
N VAL A 468 -38.00 5.34 1.23
CA VAL A 468 -38.50 6.72 1.34
C VAL A 468 -39.51 6.95 0.22
N VAL A 469 -40.79 6.99 0.58
CA VAL A 469 -41.88 7.34 -0.36
C VAL A 469 -41.94 8.87 -0.49
N ALA A 470 -41.46 9.41 -1.61
CA ALA A 470 -41.71 10.79 -2.00
C ALA A 470 -42.79 10.83 -3.10
N VAL A 471 -43.99 11.32 -2.75
CA VAL A 471 -45.09 11.56 -3.70
C VAL A 471 -44.93 12.96 -4.29
N ILE A 472 -44.66 13.07 -5.59
CA ILE A 472 -44.64 14.35 -6.31
C ILE A 472 -45.79 14.38 -7.32
N TRP A 473 -46.71 15.34 -7.15
CA TRP A 473 -47.79 15.64 -8.10
C TRP A 473 -47.31 16.61 -9.18
N PHE A 474 -47.47 16.25 -10.45
CA PHE A 474 -47.29 17.19 -11.57
C PHE A 474 -48.62 17.82 -11.99
N ARG A 475 -48.74 19.14 -11.84
CA ARG A 475 -49.75 19.95 -12.52
C ARG A 475 -49.29 20.23 -13.95
N ARG A 476 -50.02 19.72 -14.95
CA ARG A 476 -49.91 20.19 -16.34
C ARG A 476 -50.36 21.64 -16.43
N LYS A 477 -49.55 22.50 -17.05
CA LYS A 477 -50.06 23.72 -17.70
C LYS A 477 -50.00 23.51 -19.21
N SER A 478 -51.09 23.98 -19.82
CA SER A 478 -51.53 23.91 -21.22
C SER A 478 -50.48 24.23 -22.26
#